data_AF-A0A2S7QJV2-F1
#
_entry.id   AF-A0A2S7QJV2-F1
#
_cell.length_a   1.000
_cell.length_b   1.000
_cell.length_c   1.000
_cell.angle_alpha   90.00
_cell.angle_beta   90.00
_cell.angle_gamma   90.00
#
_symmetry.space_group_name_H-M   'P 1'
#
loop_
_entity.id
_entity.type
_entity.pdbx_description
1 polymer ?
#
loop_
_entity_poly.entity_id
_entity_poly.type
_entity_poly.pdbx_seq_one_letter_code
_entity_poly.pdbx_strand_id
1 'polypeptide(L)'
;MFSLPRTQARTLLRSSFRRTAISSFTSHAYRPVHFTIRPTKPKPKPNSTPLHSRALSTPPQPEPESADALIEQLTDQYGTARDEFEIASEETDKKSIYAADDRAAAFEEWEVLREMYERALEGRFGEEVRTRVGHRIRELERGLEGLEERARED
;
A
#
# COMPACT_ATOMS: atom_id res chain seq x y z
N MET A 1 41.83 9.48 -8.81
CA MET A 1 41.29 8.46 -7.87
C MET A 1 39.78 8.54 -7.96
N PHE A 2 39.15 7.56 -8.62
CA PHE A 2 37.71 7.50 -8.85
C PHE A 2 37.00 6.82 -7.68
N SER A 3 35.92 7.39 -7.15
CA SER A 3 34.83 6.64 -6.54
C SER A 3 33.58 7.52 -6.39
N LEU A 4 32.51 7.15 -7.10
CA LEU A 4 31.12 7.57 -6.91
C LEU A 4 30.29 6.27 -6.77
N PRO A 5 28.97 6.33 -6.52
CA PRO A 5 28.32 6.39 -5.20
C PRO A 5 27.58 5.08 -4.89
N ARG A 6 27.17 4.87 -3.63
CA ARG A 6 26.45 3.65 -3.21
C ARG A 6 24.96 3.96 -3.02
N THR A 7 24.19 3.81 -4.09
CA THR A 7 22.72 3.77 -4.08
C THR A 7 22.24 2.43 -3.55
N GLN A 8 21.47 2.42 -2.46
CA GLN A 8 20.73 1.25 -1.98
C GLN A 8 19.28 1.37 -2.48
N ALA A 9 18.87 0.42 -3.33
CA ALA A 9 17.50 0.27 -3.78
C ALA A 9 16.71 -0.49 -2.71
N ARG A 10 15.70 0.16 -2.10
CA ARG A 10 14.74 -0.51 -1.21
C ARG A 10 13.50 -0.88 -2.04
N THR A 11 13.32 -2.18 -2.27
CA THR A 11 12.14 -2.77 -2.90
C THR A 11 11.06 -2.97 -1.85
N LEU A 12 9.98 -2.20 -1.91
CA LEU A 12 8.77 -2.39 -1.12
C LEU A 12 8.01 -3.63 -1.63
N LEU A 13 7.97 -4.70 -0.85
CA LEU A 13 7.10 -5.86 -1.12
C LEU A 13 5.69 -5.53 -0.63
N ARG A 14 4.86 -5.09 -1.56
CA ARG A 14 3.42 -4.86 -1.40
C ARG A 14 2.72 -6.21 -1.18
N SER A 15 2.47 -6.60 0.05
CA SER A 15 1.80 -7.86 0.40
C SER A 15 0.27 -7.70 0.37
N SER A 16 -0.32 -7.94 -0.80
CA SER A 16 -1.78 -8.02 -0.93
C SER A 16 -2.29 -9.35 -0.35
N PHE A 17 -2.68 -9.36 0.92
CA PHE A 17 -3.36 -10.50 1.53
C PHE A 17 -4.81 -10.60 1.01
N ARG A 18 -5.01 -11.49 0.03
CA ARG A 18 -6.33 -11.91 -0.42
C ARG A 18 -6.94 -12.88 0.60
N ARG A 19 -8.04 -12.49 1.24
CA ARG A 19 -8.90 -13.41 1.99
C ARG A 19 -9.61 -14.33 1.00
N THR A 20 -9.31 -15.62 1.01
CA THR A 20 -10.09 -16.62 0.27
C THR A 20 -11.00 -17.38 1.24
N ALA A 21 -12.29 -17.36 0.93
CA ALA A 21 -13.33 -18.14 1.60
C ALA A 21 -13.12 -19.64 1.39
N ILE A 22 -13.21 -20.40 2.48
CA ILE A 22 -13.24 -21.86 2.50
C ILE A 22 -14.62 -22.33 2.03
N SER A 23 -14.67 -22.90 0.82
CA SER A 23 -15.87 -23.55 0.27
C SER A 23 -15.70 -25.07 0.28
N SER A 24 -16.79 -25.71 0.68
CA SER A 24 -17.02 -27.09 1.06
C SER A 24 -16.51 -28.15 0.07
N PHE A 25 -15.89 -29.20 0.62
CA PHE A 25 -15.60 -30.44 -0.08
C PHE A 25 -16.89 -31.21 -0.38
N THR A 26 -17.18 -31.42 -1.67
CA THR A 26 -18.17 -32.41 -2.10
C THR A 26 -17.54 -33.34 -3.12
N SER A 27 -17.49 -34.61 -2.74
CA SER A 27 -16.98 -35.77 -3.44
C SER A 27 -17.56 -35.92 -4.85
N HIS A 28 -16.74 -36.27 -5.84
CA HIS A 28 -17.23 -36.93 -7.07
C HIS A 28 -16.21 -37.91 -7.64
N ALA A 29 -16.79 -38.96 -8.19
CA ALA A 29 -16.25 -40.29 -8.36
C ALA A 29 -15.18 -40.46 -9.46
N TYR A 30 -14.37 -41.50 -9.23
CA TYR A 30 -13.42 -42.09 -10.17
C TYR A 30 -14.05 -42.40 -11.54
N ARG A 31 -13.38 -41.98 -12.62
CA ARG A 31 -13.53 -42.59 -13.94
C ARG A 31 -12.17 -42.80 -14.62
N PRO A 32 -11.88 -44.00 -15.15
CA PRO A 32 -10.60 -44.34 -15.76
C PRO A 32 -10.50 -43.80 -17.18
N VAL A 33 -9.32 -43.31 -17.55
CA VAL A 33 -9.01 -42.78 -18.88
C VAL A 33 -8.41 -43.88 -19.77
N HIS A 34 -9.03 -44.10 -20.93
CA HIS A 34 -8.50 -44.97 -21.97
C HIS A 34 -7.35 -44.27 -22.72
N PHE A 35 -6.23 -44.97 -22.82
CA PHE A 35 -5.02 -44.56 -23.54
C PHE A 35 -5.18 -44.89 -25.03
N THR A 36 -5.15 -43.87 -25.89
CA THR A 36 -4.97 -44.06 -27.35
C THR A 36 -3.86 -43.15 -27.86
N ILE A 37 -2.72 -43.79 -28.16
CA ILE A 37 -1.55 -43.19 -28.81
C ILE A 37 -1.82 -43.17 -30.32
N ARG A 38 -1.76 -41.99 -30.96
CA ARG A 38 -1.64 -41.87 -32.43
C ARG A 38 -0.81 -40.63 -32.82
N PRO A 39 -0.25 -40.61 -34.05
CA PRO A 39 1.13 -40.22 -34.29
C PRO A 39 1.34 -38.78 -34.77
N THR A 40 2.60 -38.36 -34.62
CA THR A 40 3.22 -37.07 -34.94
C THR A 40 3.32 -36.76 -36.45
N LYS A 41 3.12 -35.49 -36.85
CA LYS A 41 3.78 -34.78 -37.98
C LYS A 41 3.27 -33.30 -38.07
N PRO A 42 3.94 -32.37 -38.78
CA PRO A 42 4.97 -31.46 -38.26
C PRO A 42 4.58 -29.95 -38.28
N LYS A 43 5.47 -29.13 -37.69
CA LYS A 43 5.44 -27.65 -37.53
C LYS A 43 5.10 -26.83 -38.79
N PRO A 44 4.43 -25.68 -38.60
CA PRO A 44 4.75 -24.47 -39.36
C PRO A 44 5.15 -23.27 -38.46
N LYS A 45 6.28 -22.67 -38.86
CA LYS A 45 6.81 -21.28 -38.76
C LYS A 45 6.48 -20.37 -37.56
N PRO A 46 7.48 -19.64 -37.01
CA PRO A 46 7.27 -18.65 -35.97
C PRO A 46 6.62 -17.39 -36.56
N ASN A 47 5.38 -17.11 -36.16
CA ASN A 47 4.85 -15.76 -36.27
C ASN A 47 5.52 -14.93 -35.18
N SER A 48 6.40 -14.02 -35.60
CA SER A 48 6.89 -12.91 -34.81
C SER A 48 5.70 -12.09 -34.32
N THR A 49 5.31 -12.30 -33.07
CA THR A 49 4.40 -11.39 -32.38
C THR A 49 5.11 -10.05 -32.21
N PRO A 50 4.47 -8.93 -32.56
CA PRO A 50 5.02 -7.62 -32.22
C PRO A 50 5.04 -7.52 -30.70
N LEU A 51 6.23 -7.23 -30.16
CA LEU A 51 6.45 -6.78 -28.80
C LEU A 51 5.42 -5.69 -28.51
N HIS A 52 4.36 -6.06 -27.78
CA HIS A 52 3.51 -5.07 -27.15
C HIS A 52 4.34 -4.49 -26.02
N SER A 53 5.02 -3.39 -26.34
CA SER A 53 5.54 -2.45 -25.37
C SER A 53 4.39 -2.15 -24.42
N ARG A 54 4.38 -2.79 -23.25
CA ARG A 54 3.55 -2.39 -22.11
C ARG A 54 4.02 -0.99 -21.76
N ALA A 55 3.41 0.01 -22.38
CA ALA A 55 3.34 1.33 -21.79
C ALA A 55 2.72 1.10 -20.40
N LEU A 56 3.51 1.32 -19.35
CA LEU A 56 2.97 1.52 -18.02
C LEU A 56 2.22 2.84 -18.05
N SER A 57 1.00 2.82 -18.59
CA SER A 57 0.02 3.85 -18.34
C SER A 57 -0.45 3.60 -16.91
N THR A 58 0.13 4.32 -15.95
CA THR A 58 -0.50 4.52 -14.65
C THR A 58 -1.91 5.04 -14.93
N PRO A 59 -2.98 4.27 -14.63
CA PRO A 59 -4.32 4.78 -14.82
C PRO A 59 -4.49 6.01 -13.92
N PRO A 60 -5.07 7.12 -14.44
CA PRO A 60 -5.41 8.25 -13.59
C PRO A 60 -6.28 7.74 -12.45
N GLN A 61 -5.87 8.00 -11.20
CA GLN A 61 -6.73 7.73 -10.06
C GLN A 61 -8.03 8.51 -10.29
N PRO A 62 -9.19 7.89 -10.10
CA PRO A 62 -10.45 8.60 -10.24
C PRO A 62 -10.45 9.77 -9.25
N GLU A 63 -10.47 11.00 -9.77
CA GLU A 63 -10.70 12.18 -8.96
C GLU A 63 -12.01 11.98 -8.19
N PRO A 64 -12.03 12.17 -6.86
CA PRO A 64 -13.21 11.88 -6.06
C PRO A 64 -14.39 12.70 -6.55
N GLU A 65 -15.46 11.99 -6.91
CA GLU A 65 -16.66 12.61 -7.50
C GLU A 65 -17.46 13.41 -6.46
N SER A 66 -17.25 13.17 -5.16
CA SER A 66 -17.94 13.83 -4.05
C SER A 66 -17.01 14.12 -2.87
N ALA A 67 -17.42 15.07 -2.01
CA ALA A 67 -16.74 15.34 -0.75
C ALA A 67 -16.66 14.09 0.11
N ASP A 68 -17.76 13.34 0.22
CA ASP A 68 -17.83 12.11 1.00
C ASP A 68 -16.82 11.06 0.51
N ALA A 69 -16.66 10.89 -0.80
CA ALA A 69 -15.67 9.96 -1.37
C ALA A 69 -14.23 10.38 -1.06
N LEU A 70 -13.95 11.68 -1.06
CA LEU A 70 -12.62 12.19 -0.68
C LEU A 70 -12.38 12.01 0.83
N ILE A 71 -13.40 12.25 1.65
CA ILE A 71 -13.34 12.09 3.11
C ILE A 71 -13.15 10.61 3.48
N GLU A 72 -13.77 9.69 2.76
CA GLU A 72 -13.56 8.25 2.91
C GLU A 72 -12.09 7.90 2.65
N GLN A 73 -11.51 8.34 1.54
CA GLN A 73 -10.09 8.10 1.22
C GLN A 73 -9.15 8.65 2.31
N LEU A 74 -9.41 9.87 2.80
CA LEU A 74 -8.63 10.45 3.91
C LEU A 74 -8.82 9.68 5.22
N THR A 75 -10.02 9.15 5.46
CA THR A 75 -10.33 8.36 6.66
C THR A 75 -9.64 7.01 6.63
N ASP A 76 -9.61 6.36 5.46
CA ASP A 76 -8.91 5.10 5.25
C ASP A 76 -7.40 5.27 5.45
N GLN A 77 -6.81 6.30 4.81
CA GLN A 77 -5.39 6.61 4.97
C GLN A 77 -5.05 7.01 6.42
N TYR A 78 -5.95 7.71 7.12
CA TYR A 78 -5.80 7.98 8.54
C TYR A 78 -5.80 6.69 9.37
N GLY A 79 -6.63 5.71 9.03
CA GLY A 79 -6.61 4.39 9.67
C GLY A 79 -5.24 3.72 9.53
N THR A 80 -4.69 3.68 8.31
CA THR A 80 -3.35 3.14 8.06
C THR A 80 -2.27 3.87 8.87
N ALA A 81 -2.23 5.20 8.80
CA ALA A 81 -1.23 5.97 9.55
C ALA A 81 -1.40 5.84 11.08
N ARG A 82 -2.62 5.62 11.56
CA ARG A 82 -2.90 5.37 12.98
C ARG A 82 -2.41 4.01 13.44
N ASP A 83 -2.61 2.96 12.63
CA ASP A 83 -2.13 1.61 12.94
C ASP A 83 -0.59 1.60 13.02
N GLU A 84 0.10 2.23 12.07
CA GLU A 84 1.57 2.34 12.11
C GLU A 84 2.06 3.16 13.31
N PHE A 85 1.36 4.24 13.66
CA PHE A 85 1.65 5.00 14.88
C PHE A 85 1.51 4.15 16.14
N GLU A 86 0.49 3.31 16.24
CA GLU A 86 0.28 2.42 17.39
C GLU A 86 1.44 1.42 17.51
N ILE A 87 1.83 0.77 16.40
CA ILE A 87 3.00 -0.12 16.34
C ILE A 87 4.26 0.62 16.79
N ALA A 88 4.52 1.80 16.22
CA ALA A 88 5.69 2.61 16.57
C ALA A 88 5.71 3.03 18.04
N SER A 89 4.54 3.32 18.62
CA SER A 89 4.41 3.67 20.02
C SER A 89 4.73 2.49 20.94
N GLU A 90 4.19 1.31 20.64
CA GLU A 90 4.46 0.10 21.41
C GLU A 90 5.94 -0.30 21.33
N GLU A 91 6.54 -0.25 20.15
CA GLU A 91 7.94 -0.68 19.98
C GLU A 91 8.93 0.32 20.58
N THR A 92 8.58 1.61 20.59
CA THR A 92 9.33 2.62 21.35
C THR A 92 9.25 2.35 22.85
N ASP A 93 8.05 2.11 23.40
CA ASP A 93 7.89 1.82 24.83
C ASP A 93 8.59 0.50 25.25
N LYS A 94 8.67 -0.48 24.33
CA LYS A 94 9.42 -1.74 24.53
C LYS A 94 10.93 -1.61 24.36
N LYS A 95 11.44 -0.44 23.93
CA LYS A 95 12.86 -0.21 23.59
C LYS A 95 13.39 -1.23 22.59
N SER A 96 12.54 -1.57 21.62
CA SER A 96 12.85 -2.55 20.60
C SER A 96 13.90 -2.01 19.63
N ILE A 97 14.69 -2.92 19.04
CA ILE A 97 15.63 -2.55 17.98
C ILE A 97 14.93 -2.02 16.72
N TYR A 98 13.64 -2.33 16.56
CA TYR A 98 12.82 -1.93 15.42
C TYR A 98 12.14 -0.56 15.63
N ALA A 99 12.14 -0.04 16.85
CA ALA A 99 11.41 1.18 17.20
C ALA A 99 11.73 2.39 16.29
N ALA A 100 12.99 2.51 15.84
CA ALA A 100 13.38 3.59 14.94
C ALA A 100 12.79 3.43 13.53
N ASP A 101 12.76 2.21 13.00
CA ASP A 101 12.18 1.93 11.69
C ASP A 101 10.65 2.06 11.73
N ASP A 102 10.00 1.61 12.82
CA ASP A 102 8.54 1.72 12.98
C ASP A 102 8.09 3.19 13.12
N ARG A 103 8.84 4.02 13.86
CA ARG A 103 8.60 5.47 13.91
C ARG A 103 8.72 6.12 12.55
N ALA A 104 9.70 5.70 11.74
CA ALA A 104 9.84 6.18 10.38
C ALA A 104 8.64 5.78 9.51
N ALA A 105 8.17 4.54 9.61
CA ALA A 105 6.97 4.07 8.89
C ALA A 105 5.72 4.87 9.27
N ALA A 106 5.51 5.15 10.56
CA ALA A 106 4.41 5.98 11.02
C ALA A 106 4.48 7.42 10.47
N PHE A 107 5.69 7.99 10.38
CA PHE A 107 5.88 9.32 9.79
C PHE A 107 5.64 9.33 8.28
N GLU A 108 6.12 8.31 7.55
CA GLU A 108 5.89 8.18 6.10
C GLU A 108 4.39 8.13 5.76
N GLU A 109 3.60 7.30 6.45
CA GLU A 109 2.16 7.21 6.22
C GLU A 109 1.40 8.47 6.66
N TRP A 110 1.90 9.18 7.68
CA TRP A 110 1.37 10.50 8.05
C TRP A 110 1.68 11.57 7.00
N GLU A 111 2.86 11.57 6.40
CA GLU A 111 3.19 12.50 5.32
C GLU A 111 2.29 12.26 4.10
N VAL A 112 2.01 11.00 3.75
CA VAL A 112 1.05 10.65 2.70
C VAL A 112 -0.34 11.20 3.03
N LEU A 113 -0.81 11.01 4.26
CA LEU A 113 -2.09 11.56 4.73
C LEU A 113 -2.12 13.09 4.66
N ARG A 114 -1.04 13.75 5.10
CA ARG A 114 -0.89 15.21 5.07
C ARG A 114 -0.96 15.74 3.64
N GLU A 115 -0.22 15.13 2.71
CA GLU A 115 -0.24 15.53 1.30
C GLU A 115 -1.63 15.36 0.68
N MET A 116 -2.30 14.23 0.95
CA MET A 116 -3.68 14.01 0.49
C MET A 116 -4.63 15.07 1.06
N TYR A 117 -4.47 15.42 2.33
CA TYR A 117 -5.29 16.43 2.99
C TYR A 117 -5.04 17.83 2.42
N GLU A 118 -3.78 18.24 2.24
CA GLU A 118 -3.41 19.53 1.65
C GLU A 118 -3.96 19.65 0.21
N ARG A 119 -3.78 18.62 -0.61
CA ARG A 119 -4.37 18.57 -1.96
C ARG A 119 -5.89 18.70 -1.92
N ALA A 120 -6.54 18.08 -0.95
CA ALA A 120 -7.98 18.18 -0.78
C ALA A 120 -8.47 19.57 -0.36
N LEU A 121 -7.66 20.32 0.40
CA LEU A 121 -7.98 21.68 0.81
C LEU A 121 -7.98 22.66 -0.36
N GLU A 122 -7.15 22.43 -1.38
CA GLU A 122 -7.12 23.23 -2.62
C GLU A 122 -8.34 22.96 -3.52
N GLY A 123 -9.06 21.86 -3.28
CA GLY A 123 -10.20 21.43 -4.07
C GLY A 123 -11.52 22.11 -3.71
N ARG A 124 -12.55 21.85 -4.54
CA ARG A 124 -13.92 22.38 -4.36
C ARG A 124 -14.61 21.99 -3.05
N PHE A 125 -14.07 21.01 -2.32
CA PHE A 125 -14.61 20.48 -1.07
C PHE A 125 -13.74 20.80 0.15
N GLY A 126 -12.75 21.69 0.02
CA GLY A 126 -11.73 21.93 1.06
C GLY A 126 -12.29 22.29 2.43
N GLU A 127 -13.32 23.14 2.53
CA GLU A 127 -13.93 23.50 3.83
C GLU A 127 -14.63 22.33 4.53
N GLU A 128 -15.29 21.46 3.78
CA GLU A 128 -15.95 20.28 4.34
C GLU A 128 -14.92 19.26 4.85
N VAL A 129 -13.87 19.05 4.06
CA VAL A 129 -12.74 18.18 4.40
C VAL A 129 -12.03 18.70 5.64
N ARG A 130 -11.72 19.99 5.68
CA ARG A 130 -11.11 20.66 6.83
C ARG A 130 -11.91 20.45 8.10
N THR A 131 -13.23 20.61 8.02
CA THR A 131 -14.14 20.48 9.17
C THR A 131 -14.18 19.04 9.69
N ARG A 132 -14.24 18.04 8.80
CA ARG A 132 -14.43 16.63 9.19
C ARG A 132 -13.13 15.88 9.51
N VAL A 133 -12.02 16.25 8.87
CA VAL A 133 -10.74 15.51 8.96
C VAL A 133 -9.66 16.32 9.68
N GLY A 134 -9.75 17.66 9.70
CA GLY A 134 -8.69 18.50 10.27
C GLY A 134 -8.34 18.24 11.73
N HIS A 135 -9.30 17.79 12.56
CA HIS A 135 -8.99 17.37 13.94
C HIS A 135 -8.09 16.13 13.97
N ARG A 136 -8.39 15.14 13.13
CA ARG A 136 -7.66 13.85 13.06
C ARG A 136 -6.21 14.05 12.64
N ILE A 137 -5.97 14.91 11.65
CA ILE A 137 -4.61 15.25 11.20
C ILE A 137 -3.77 15.82 12.35
N ARG A 138 -4.32 16.79 13.09
CA ARG A 138 -3.63 17.45 14.23
C ARG A 138 -3.44 16.54 15.43
N GLU A 139 -4.34 15.58 15.63
CA GLU A 139 -4.20 14.57 16.68
C GLU A 139 -3.02 13.65 16.39
N LEU A 140 -2.93 13.15 15.15
CA LEU A 140 -1.85 12.26 14.74
C LEU A 140 -0.49 12.97 14.70
N GLU A 141 -0.43 14.21 14.21
CA GLU A 141 0.78 15.05 14.22
C GLU A 141 1.32 15.24 15.64
N ARG A 142 0.46 15.67 16.58
CA ARG A 142 0.85 15.80 18.01
C ARG A 142 1.28 14.48 18.62
N GLY A 143 0.66 13.37 18.21
CA GLY A 143 1.06 12.03 18.64
C GLY A 143 2.47 11.68 18.18
N LEU A 144 2.80 11.95 16.92
CA LEU A 144 4.12 11.71 16.34
C LEU A 144 5.20 12.59 16.98
N GLU A 145 4.92 13.87 17.22
CA GLU A 145 5.84 14.77 17.95
C GLU A 145 6.15 14.22 19.35
N GLY A 146 5.12 13.81 20.10
CA GLY A 146 5.31 13.21 21.43
C GLY A 146 6.01 11.84 21.37
N LEU A 147 5.90 11.11 20.26
CA LEU A 147 6.64 9.86 20.06
C LEU A 147 8.12 10.12 19.78
N GLU A 148 8.46 11.17 19.02
CA GLU A 148 9.84 11.58 18.79
C GLU A 148 10.51 12.11 20.06
N GLU A 149 9.77 12.82 20.91
CA GLU A 149 10.24 13.28 22.21
C GLU A 149 10.63 12.10 23.11
N ARG A 150 9.74 11.12 23.28
CA ARG A 150 10.02 9.89 24.05
C ARG A 150 11.22 9.13 23.51
N ALA A 151 11.34 9.03 22.19
CA ALA A 151 12.48 8.37 21.55
C ALA A 151 13.83 9.08 21.80
N ARG A 152 13.82 10.37 22.14
CA ARG A 152 15.02 11.16 22.43
C ARG A 152 15.41 11.08 23.92
N GLU A 153 14.47 10.71 24.79
CA GLU A 153 14.67 10.56 26.23
C GLU A 153 15.18 9.17 26.65
N ASP A 154 15.08 8.18 25.77
CA ASP A 154 15.55 6.79 25.96
C ASP A 154 17.03 6.55 25.57
#